data_AF-A0A0F8P047-F1
#
_entry.id   AF-A0A0F8P047-F1
#
_cell.length_a   1.000
_cell.length_b   1.000
_cell.length_c   1.000
_cell.angle_alpha   90.00
_cell.angle_beta   90.00
_cell.angle_gamma   90.00
#
_symmetry.space_group_name_H-M   'P 1'
#
loop_
_entity.id
_entity.type
_entity.pdbx_description
1 polymer ?
#
loop_
_entity_poly.entity_id
_entity_poly.type
_entity_poly.pdbx_seq_one_letter_code
_entity_poly.pdbx_strand_id
1 'polypeptide(L)'
;MPISHIMASGMTGMRAAGDLVARMQFSKNMKIKEAKEYVAKKLNVETRDLADEYVMRELREELNIGVITSVPGSAKGIAAKMNIERLLGIKINSCELFRKQTGK
;
A
#
# COMPACT_ATOMS: atom_id res chain seq x y z
N MET A 1 -13.26 -9.04 13.66
CA MET A 1 -14.18 -8.47 12.65
C MET A 1 -13.42 -7.85 11.45
N PRO A 2 -12.62 -8.61 10.67
CA PRO A 2 -11.98 -8.05 9.48
C PRO A 2 -12.94 -7.90 8.29
N ILE A 3 -13.93 -8.78 8.14
CA ILE A 3 -14.82 -8.81 6.96
C ILE A 3 -15.66 -7.53 6.85
N SER A 4 -16.38 -7.13 7.91
CA SER A 4 -17.21 -5.92 7.86
C SER A 4 -16.38 -4.65 7.62
N HIS A 5 -15.18 -4.55 8.18
CA HIS A 5 -14.28 -3.41 7.96
C HIS A 5 -13.70 -3.40 6.55
N ILE A 6 -13.32 -4.56 6.01
CA ILE A 6 -12.85 -4.73 4.62
C ILE A 6 -13.94 -4.35 3.63
N MET A 7 -15.18 -4.82 3.86
CA MET A 7 -16.31 -4.53 2.97
C MET A 7 -16.78 -3.08 3.09
N ALA A 8 -16.80 -2.49 4.28
CA ALA A 8 -17.21 -1.09 4.47
C ALA A 8 -16.16 -0.07 3.98
N SER A 9 -14.86 -0.41 3.96
CA SER A 9 -13.78 0.51 3.56
C SER A 9 -13.58 0.63 2.04
N GLY A 10 -14.28 -0.19 1.23
CA GLY A 10 -14.42 -0.03 -0.23
C GLY A 10 -13.18 -0.26 -1.11
N MET A 11 -12.00 -0.57 -0.56
CA MET A 11 -10.76 -0.82 -1.33
C MET A 11 -9.90 -1.97 -0.76
N THR A 12 -10.51 -2.87 0.01
CA THR A 12 -9.97 -4.17 0.48
C THR A 12 -8.54 -4.21 1.07
N GLY A 13 -8.01 -3.06 1.53
CA GLY A 13 -6.71 -2.96 2.21
C GLY A 13 -5.53 -3.31 1.30
N MET A 14 -4.74 -4.32 1.69
CA MET A 14 -3.60 -4.82 0.91
C MET A 14 -4.02 -5.66 -0.30
N ARG A 15 -5.28 -6.10 -0.37
CA ARG A 15 -5.78 -6.93 -1.47
C ARG A 15 -5.99 -6.11 -2.75
N ALA A 16 -6.43 -4.85 -2.62
CA ALA A 16 -6.39 -3.83 -3.67
C ALA A 16 -5.43 -2.69 -3.27
N ALA A 17 -5.78 -1.40 -3.36
CA ALA A 17 -4.90 -0.28 -2.99
C ALA A 17 -5.29 0.44 -1.68
N GLY A 18 -6.23 -0.11 -0.89
CA GLY A 18 -6.77 0.55 0.29
C GLY A 18 -5.73 0.91 1.35
N ASP A 19 -4.70 0.09 1.57
CA ASP A 19 -3.65 0.42 2.54
C ASP A 19 -2.75 1.57 2.06
N LEU A 20 -2.49 1.67 0.75
CA LEU A 20 -1.73 2.77 0.15
C LEU A 20 -2.47 4.10 0.31
N VAL A 21 -3.78 4.11 0.01
CA VAL A 21 -4.64 5.30 0.19
C VAL A 21 -4.71 5.70 1.65
N ALA A 22 -4.92 4.75 2.56
CA ALA A 22 -4.96 5.03 4.00
C ALA A 22 -3.65 5.65 4.50
N ARG A 23 -2.49 5.17 4.02
CA ARG A 23 -1.19 5.77 4.37
C ARG A 23 -1.10 7.22 3.94
N MET A 24 -1.62 7.58 2.77
CA MET A 24 -1.63 8.97 2.32
C MET A 24 -2.56 9.84 3.17
N GLN A 25 -3.71 9.30 3.57
CA GLN A 25 -4.62 10.00 4.49
C GLN A 25 -3.95 10.27 5.85
N PHE A 26 -3.28 9.27 6.44
CA PHE A 26 -2.69 9.42 7.77
C PHE A 26 -1.33 10.14 7.78
N SER A 27 -0.45 9.87 6.82
CA SER A 27 0.90 10.43 6.81
C SER A 27 0.98 11.82 6.20
N LYS A 28 0.00 12.21 5.37
CA LYS A 28 -0.03 13.50 4.68
C LYS A 28 -1.30 14.31 4.93
N ASN A 29 -2.20 13.85 5.82
CA ASN A 29 -3.49 14.49 6.11
C ASN A 29 -4.36 14.74 4.87
N MET A 30 -4.18 13.93 3.81
CA MET A 30 -4.93 14.07 2.57
C MET A 30 -6.40 13.68 2.76
N LYS A 31 -7.31 14.42 2.13
CA LYS A 31 -8.70 13.98 2.02
C LYS A 31 -8.80 12.76 1.10
N ILE A 32 -9.85 11.96 1.25
CA ILE A 32 -9.98 10.68 0.54
C ILE A 32 -9.85 10.80 -0.98
N LYS A 33 -10.41 11.86 -1.58
CA LYS A 33 -10.34 12.10 -3.02
C LYS A 33 -8.90 12.34 -3.49
N GLU A 34 -8.21 13.27 -2.83
CA GLU A 34 -6.81 13.60 -3.11
C GLU A 34 -5.89 12.40 -2.89
N ALA A 35 -6.11 11.63 -1.81
CA ALA A 35 -5.33 10.44 -1.52
C ALA A 35 -5.48 9.36 -2.63
N LYS A 36 -6.70 9.15 -3.13
CA LYS A 36 -6.96 8.25 -4.27
C LYS A 36 -6.28 8.75 -5.54
N GLU A 37 -6.43 10.02 -5.88
CA GLU A 37 -5.81 10.62 -7.07
C GLU A 37 -4.29 10.53 -7.01
N TYR A 38 -3.69 10.78 -5.84
CA TYR A 38 -2.25 10.65 -5.62
C TYR A 38 -1.77 9.20 -5.85
N VAL A 39 -2.45 8.22 -5.25
CA VAL A 39 -2.07 6.81 -5.37
C VAL A 39 -2.27 6.29 -6.80
N ALA A 40 -3.39 6.64 -7.44
CA ALA A 40 -3.66 6.29 -8.84
C ALA A 40 -2.56 6.83 -9.77
N LYS A 41 -2.16 8.09 -9.57
CA LYS A 41 -1.06 8.70 -10.33
C LYS A 41 0.29 7.99 -10.08
N LYS A 42 0.57 7.56 -8.85
CA LYS A 42 1.81 6.81 -8.52
C LYS A 42 1.84 5.41 -9.11
N LEU A 43 0.68 4.78 -9.27
CA LEU A 43 0.53 3.45 -9.84
C LEU A 43 0.28 3.45 -11.36
N ASN A 44 0.12 4.64 -11.97
CA ASN A 44 -0.22 4.81 -13.38
C ASN A 44 -1.51 4.07 -13.80
N VAL A 45 -2.56 4.20 -12.99
CA VAL A 45 -3.89 3.61 -13.22
C VAL A 45 -5.00 4.64 -13.00
N GLU A 46 -6.24 4.30 -13.33
CA GLU A 46 -7.39 5.13 -12.99
C GLU A 46 -7.80 4.94 -11.52
N THR A 47 -8.51 5.93 -10.96
CA THR A 47 -8.92 5.89 -9.55
C THR A 47 -9.90 4.76 -9.22
N ARG A 48 -10.64 4.25 -10.22
CA ARG A 48 -11.52 3.09 -10.07
C ARG A 48 -10.74 1.78 -9.91
N ASP A 49 -9.58 1.67 -10.55
CA ASP A 49 -8.75 0.46 -10.54
C ASP A 49 -8.14 0.21 -9.16
N LEU A 50 -8.06 1.24 -8.31
CA LEU A 50 -7.59 1.13 -6.92
C LEU A 50 -8.40 0.15 -6.05
N ALA A 51 -9.65 -0.15 -6.45
CA ALA A 51 -10.50 -1.13 -5.79
C ALA A 51 -10.51 -2.50 -6.51
N ASP A 52 -9.92 -2.58 -7.70
CA ASP A 52 -9.85 -3.82 -8.48
C ASP A 52 -8.69 -4.70 -7.99
N GLU A 53 -9.03 -5.85 -7.43
CA GLU A 53 -8.06 -6.77 -6.86
C GLU A 53 -7.18 -7.44 -7.92
N TYR A 54 -7.67 -7.65 -9.14
CA TYR A 54 -6.90 -8.27 -10.21
C TYR A 54 -5.83 -7.32 -10.72
N VAL A 55 -6.22 -6.08 -11.04
CA VAL A 55 -5.27 -5.05 -11.48
C VAL A 55 -4.24 -4.77 -10.39
N MET A 56 -4.70 -4.63 -9.14
CA MET A 56 -3.79 -4.38 -8.02
C MET A 56 -2.91 -5.58 -7.67
N ARG A 57 -3.35 -6.81 -7.94
CA ARG A 57 -2.53 -8.01 -7.70
C ARG A 57 -1.27 -7.96 -8.56
N GLU A 58 -1.43 -7.75 -9.86
CA GLU A 58 -0.32 -7.70 -10.80
C GLU A 58 0.66 -6.57 -10.47
N LEU A 59 0.14 -5.35 -10.25
CA LEU A 59 0.96 -4.19 -9.88
C LEU A 59 1.71 -4.39 -8.57
N ARG A 60 1.10 -5.06 -7.59
CA ARG A 60 1.75 -5.33 -6.30
C ARG A 60 2.92 -6.29 -6.42
N GLU A 61 2.82 -7.29 -7.30
CA GLU A 61 3.91 -8.21 -7.59
C GLU A 61 5.03 -7.50 -8.34
N GLU A 62 4.70 -6.75 -9.39
CA GLU A 62 5.68 -6.02 -10.21
C GLU A 62 6.45 -4.97 -9.40
N LEU A 63 5.73 -4.13 -8.63
CA LEU A 63 6.34 -3.12 -7.77
C LEU A 63 6.95 -3.71 -6.49
N ASN A 64 6.77 -5.01 -6.27
CA ASN A 64 7.28 -5.74 -5.13
C ASN A 64 6.85 -5.12 -3.79
N ILE A 65 5.62 -4.61 -3.69
CA ILE A 65 5.07 -3.92 -2.51
C ILE A 65 4.22 -4.82 -1.61
N GLY A 66 4.32 -6.14 -1.83
CA GLY A 66 3.66 -7.15 -1.04
C GLY A 66 2.26 -7.50 -1.57
N VAL A 67 2.01 -8.80 -1.59
CA VAL A 67 0.75 -9.42 -2.00
C VAL A 67 0.17 -10.27 -0.87
N ILE A 68 -1.15 -10.44 -0.88
CA ILE A 68 -1.86 -11.14 0.20
C ILE A 68 -1.46 -12.61 0.32
N THR A 69 -1.27 -13.30 -0.81
CA THR A 69 -0.69 -14.64 -0.82
C THR A 69 0.80 -14.52 -1.05
N SER A 70 1.58 -15.02 -0.10
CA SER A 70 3.03 -14.93 -0.14
C SER A 70 3.60 -15.68 -1.35
N VAL A 71 4.06 -14.95 -2.35
CA VAL A 71 4.81 -15.51 -3.49
C VAL A 71 6.28 -15.70 -3.06
N PRO A 72 6.94 -16.82 -3.41
CA PRO A 72 8.38 -17.01 -3.19
C PRO A 72 9.19 -15.90 -3.87
N GLY A 73 10.23 -15.38 -3.21
CA GLY A 73 11.08 -14.31 -3.75
C GLY A 73 10.50 -12.89 -3.66
N SER A 74 9.18 -12.72 -3.52
CA SER A 74 8.58 -11.40 -3.33
C SER A 74 8.81 -10.83 -1.92
N ALA A 75 8.94 -9.51 -1.84
CA ALA A 75 9.13 -8.77 -0.62
C ALA A 75 7.94 -8.91 0.32
N LYS A 76 8.24 -9.11 1.60
CA LYS A 76 7.26 -9.32 2.68
C LYS A 76 7.66 -8.47 3.88
N GLY A 77 6.67 -8.15 4.72
CA GLY A 77 6.90 -7.44 5.98
C GLY A 77 7.64 -6.11 5.79
N ILE A 78 8.81 -5.97 6.42
CA ILE A 78 9.61 -4.74 6.39
C ILE A 78 10.10 -4.40 4.98
N ALA A 79 10.52 -5.39 4.18
CA ALA A 79 11.01 -5.15 2.82
C ALA A 79 9.92 -4.52 1.93
N ALA A 80 8.71 -5.08 1.96
CA ALA A 80 7.56 -4.54 1.23
C ALA A 80 7.22 -3.11 1.69
N LYS A 81 7.23 -2.86 3.01
CA LYS A 81 6.97 -1.51 3.55
C LYS A 81 8.03 -0.50 3.11
N MET A 82 9.31 -0.86 3.05
CA MET A 82 10.36 0.03 2.53
C MET A 82 10.18 0.33 1.03
N ASN A 83 9.64 -0.62 0.25
CA ASN A 83 9.28 -0.38 -1.15
C ASN A 83 8.09 0.59 -1.24
N ILE A 84 7.08 0.46 -0.36
CA ILE A 84 5.96 1.39 -0.25
C ILE A 84 6.44 2.81 0.14
N GLU A 85 7.41 2.95 1.06
CA GLU A 85 8.02 4.25 1.40
C GLU A 85 8.56 4.94 0.14
N ARG A 86 9.26 4.20 -0.73
CA ARG A 86 9.80 4.72 -1.99
C ARG A 86 8.71 5.09 -2.99
N LEU A 87 7.71 4.22 -3.15
CA LEU A 87 6.59 4.45 -4.06
C LEU A 87 5.81 5.74 -3.69
N LEU A 88 5.46 5.88 -2.41
CA LEU A 88 4.60 6.96 -1.93
C LEU A 88 5.36 8.20 -1.45
N GLY A 89 6.69 8.14 -1.29
CA GLY A 89 7.48 9.25 -0.76
C GLY A 89 7.15 9.57 0.69
N ILE A 90 6.92 8.55 1.51
CA ILE A 90 6.58 8.67 2.94
C ILE A 90 7.55 7.87 3.81
N LYS A 91 7.51 8.12 5.12
CA LYS A 91 8.19 7.31 6.13
C LYS A 91 7.18 6.50 6.93
N ILE A 92 7.50 5.24 7.18
CA ILE A 92 6.69 4.29 7.95
C ILE A 92 7.42 4.01 9.26
N ASN A 93 6.74 4.21 10.39
CA ASN A 93 7.32 4.08 11.74
C ASN A 93 8.03 2.74 11.97
N SER A 94 7.46 1.63 11.51
CA SER A 94 8.09 0.32 11.68
C SER A 94 9.39 0.17 10.87
N CYS A 95 9.52 0.85 9.72
CA CYS A 95 10.75 0.84 8.93
C CYS A 95 11.84 1.69 9.60
N GLU A 96 11.47 2.84 10.19
CA GLU A 96 12.38 3.67 10.98
C GLU A 96 12.85 2.95 12.24
N LEU A 97 11.96 2.24 12.95
CA LEU A 97 12.34 1.42 14.09
C LEU A 97 13.32 0.31 13.69
N PHE A 98 13.05 -0.37 12.57
CA PHE A 98 13.93 -1.41 12.05
C PHE A 98 15.32 -0.87 11.67
N ARG A 99 15.38 0.29 11.02
CA ARG A 99 16.64 1.00 10.71
C ARG A 99 17.46 1.27 11.98
N LYS A 100 16.82 1.83 13.01
CA LYS A 100 17.45 2.05 14.33
C LYS A 100 17.97 0.76 14.97
N GLN A 101 17.24 -0.33 14.89
CA GLN A 101 17.63 -1.63 15.48
C GLN A 101 18.76 -2.32 14.73
N THR A 102 18.85 -2.11 13.41
CA THR A 102 19.84 -2.78 12.56
C THR A 102 21.11 -1.96 12.31
N GLY A 103 21.18 -0.74 12.88
CA GLY A 103 22.32 0.16 12.68
C GLY A 103 22.47 0.64 11.23
N LYS A 104 21.38 0.62 10.45
CA LYS A 104 21.31 1.08 9.07
C LYS A 104 20.43 2.32 8.93
#